data_AF-A0A1H1ZZX0-F1
#
_entry.id   AF-A0A1H1ZZX0-F1
#
_cell.length_a   1.000
_cell.length_b   1.000
_cell.length_c   1.000
_cell.angle_alpha   90.00
_cell.angle_beta   90.00
_cell.angle_gamma   90.00
#
_symmetry.space_group_name_H-M   'P 1'
#
loop_
_entity.id
_entity.type
_entity.pdbx_description
1 polymer ?
#
loop_
_entity_poly.entity_id
_entity_poly.type
_entity_poly.pdbx_seq_one_letter_code
_entity_poly.pdbx_strand_id
1 'polypeptide(L)'
;MSDLSGIPDNEENSESNPLNLESEQTIVSGEIKAAVQHLKESDPSLGDLLSSDNGEKVIDTISTLAISIIKEHHSSPYPSSRQLREINQELPDGANRLFTMTESEQKHRQDMEQSAQRHRQDMDRQLLELKREEFKLQYQISVTEETLKEKSLKVFGWQVFRRQTYALVLSLSVLAIGFWLMQHGEPGLAVTLIAANFVAIALAFLRDRKKDAGKNSSTPDSNEERQE
;
A
#
# COMPACT_ATOMS: atom_id res chain seq x y z
N MET A 1 11.98 36.20 10.91
CA MET A 1 12.44 37.21 9.93
C MET A 1 13.30 36.47 8.94
N SER A 2 12.70 35.99 7.86
CA SER A 2 13.35 35.14 6.87
C SER A 2 12.72 35.48 5.52
N ASP A 3 13.61 35.74 4.58
CA ASP A 3 13.39 36.40 3.30
C ASP A 3 12.27 35.79 2.44
N LEU A 4 11.26 36.61 2.15
CA LEU A 4 10.31 36.46 1.05
C LEU A 4 10.83 37.32 -0.11
N SER A 5 11.93 36.90 -0.73
CA SER A 5 12.48 37.55 -1.92
C SER A 5 12.21 36.70 -3.16
N GLY A 6 11.51 37.28 -4.12
CA GLY A 6 11.57 36.86 -5.52
C GLY A 6 10.48 35.90 -5.97
N ILE A 7 9.22 36.38 -6.00
CA ILE A 7 8.30 35.88 -7.03
C ILE A 7 8.70 36.63 -8.31
N PRO A 8 9.19 35.95 -9.36
CA PRO A 8 9.42 36.60 -10.63
C PRO A 8 8.06 37.03 -11.20
N ASP A 9 7.85 38.33 -11.32
CA ASP A 9 6.76 38.92 -12.07
C ASP A 9 6.97 38.57 -13.55
N ASN A 10 6.56 37.36 -13.92
CA ASN A 10 6.42 36.97 -15.31
C ASN A 10 5.10 37.57 -15.80
N GLU A 11 5.08 38.89 -15.98
CA GLU A 11 4.16 39.58 -16.87
C GLU A 11 4.50 39.11 -18.30
N GLU A 12 4.14 37.87 -18.61
CA GLU A 12 4.01 37.43 -19.98
C GLU A 12 2.92 38.29 -20.59
N ASN A 13 3.40 39.25 -21.37
CA ASN A 13 2.67 40.11 -22.27
C ASN A 13 1.80 39.24 -23.20
N SER A 14 0.65 38.80 -22.70
CA SER A 14 -0.42 38.19 -23.47
C SER A 14 -1.19 39.29 -24.18
N GLU A 15 -0.46 40.10 -24.96
CA GLU A 15 -1.05 40.79 -26.09
C GLU A 15 -1.53 39.69 -27.02
N SER A 16 -2.82 39.37 -26.92
CA SER A 16 -3.55 38.50 -27.83
C SER A 16 -3.35 39.04 -29.24
N ASN A 17 -2.32 38.54 -29.92
CA ASN A 17 -1.98 38.92 -31.27
C ASN A 17 -3.15 38.50 -32.16
N PRO A 18 -3.94 39.45 -32.71
CA PRO A 18 -5.18 39.12 -33.43
C PRO A 18 -4.92 38.30 -34.71
N LEU A 19 -3.66 38.11 -35.09
CA LEU A 19 -3.20 37.28 -36.20
C LEU A 19 -3.22 35.76 -35.91
N ASN A 20 -3.43 35.31 -34.67
CA ASN A 20 -3.45 33.87 -34.37
C ASN A 20 -4.84 33.20 -34.49
N LEU A 21 -5.90 33.96 -34.78
CA LEU A 21 -7.23 33.37 -35.03
C LEU A 21 -7.37 32.78 -36.45
N GLU A 22 -6.65 33.33 -37.42
CA GLU A 22 -6.68 32.81 -38.79
C GLU A 22 -5.91 31.49 -38.89
N SER A 23 -4.80 31.33 -38.14
CA SER A 23 -4.04 30.09 -38.09
C SER A 23 -4.85 28.94 -37.48
N GLU A 24 -5.55 29.17 -36.37
CA GLU A 24 -6.39 28.14 -35.73
C GLU A 24 -7.58 27.72 -36.60
N GLN A 25 -8.23 28.66 -37.30
CA GLN A 25 -9.29 28.32 -38.25
C GLN A 25 -8.77 27.46 -39.42
N THR A 26 -7.55 27.73 -39.91
CA THR A 26 -6.95 26.91 -40.96
C THR A 26 -6.58 25.51 -40.46
N ILE A 27 -6.12 25.38 -39.21
CA ILE A 27 -5.76 24.08 -38.62
C ILE A 27 -7.00 23.21 -38.43
N VAL A 28 -8.06 23.75 -37.80
CA VAL A 28 -9.30 23.00 -37.55
C VAL A 28 -10.00 22.61 -38.84
N SER A 29 -10.01 23.48 -39.86
CA SER A 29 -10.55 23.14 -41.18
C SER A 29 -9.76 22.01 -41.85
N GLY A 30 -8.43 21.99 -41.66
CA GLY A 30 -7.55 20.92 -42.13
C GLY A 30 -7.83 19.58 -41.47
N GLU A 31 -7.98 19.55 -40.14
CA GLU A 31 -8.28 18.34 -39.37
C GLU A 31 -9.66 17.76 -39.71
N ILE A 32 -10.68 18.62 -39.85
CA ILE A 32 -12.03 18.18 -40.25
C ILE A 32 -11.99 17.59 -41.67
N LYS A 33 -11.29 18.23 -42.62
CA LYS A 33 -11.12 17.67 -43.97
C LYS A 33 -10.40 16.33 -43.95
N ALA A 34 -9.36 16.18 -43.13
CA ALA A 34 -8.64 14.92 -42.97
C ALA A 34 -9.53 13.82 -42.37
N ALA A 35 -10.36 14.15 -41.36
CA ALA A 35 -11.29 13.21 -40.75
C ALA A 35 -12.40 12.78 -41.73
N VAL A 36 -12.97 13.72 -42.49
CA VAL A 36 -13.97 13.42 -43.54
C VAL A 36 -13.37 12.54 -44.64
N GLN A 37 -12.12 12.81 -45.03
CA GLN A 37 -11.40 11.98 -46.01
C GLN A 37 -11.18 10.56 -45.49
N HIS A 38 -10.80 10.40 -44.23
CA HIS A 38 -10.63 9.07 -43.61
C HIS A 38 -11.95 8.28 -43.51
N LEU A 39 -13.07 8.96 -43.23
CA LEU A 39 -14.41 8.38 -43.25
C LEU A 39 -14.82 7.90 -44.64
N LYS A 40 -14.48 8.68 -45.69
CA LYS A 40 -14.72 8.33 -47.09
C LYS A 40 -13.95 7.07 -47.53
N GLU A 41 -12.75 6.88 -47.01
CA GLU A 41 -11.91 5.71 -47.31
C GLU A 41 -12.33 4.45 -46.54
N SER A 42 -12.92 4.61 -45.35
CA SER A 42 -13.33 3.50 -44.48
C SER A 42 -14.65 2.84 -44.92
N ASP A 43 -15.58 3.62 -45.48
CA ASP A 43 -16.88 3.12 -45.97
C ASP A 43 -17.24 3.74 -47.34
N PRO A 44 -17.14 2.97 -48.44
CA PRO A 44 -17.42 3.46 -49.79
C PRO A 44 -18.84 3.99 -49.97
N SER A 45 -19.81 3.40 -49.27
CA SER A 45 -21.22 3.81 -49.37
C SER A 45 -21.48 5.18 -48.73
N LEU A 46 -20.74 5.47 -47.65
CA LEU A 46 -20.70 6.79 -47.03
C LEU A 46 -19.96 7.79 -47.93
N GLY A 47 -18.92 7.34 -48.62
CA GLY A 47 -18.15 8.16 -49.55
C GLY A 47 -18.98 8.72 -50.70
N ASP A 48 -19.89 7.91 -51.27
CA ASP A 48 -20.81 8.35 -52.31
C ASP A 48 -21.85 9.35 -51.78
N LEU A 49 -22.34 9.15 -50.55
CA LEU A 49 -23.28 10.06 -49.90
C LEU A 49 -22.64 11.42 -49.58
N LEU A 50 -21.41 11.41 -49.07
CA LEU A 50 -20.63 12.60 -48.75
C LEU A 50 -20.16 13.34 -50.01
N SER A 51 -20.03 12.65 -51.15
CA SER A 51 -19.67 13.24 -52.44
C SER A 51 -20.86 13.77 -53.23
N SER A 52 -22.10 13.55 -52.77
CA SER A 52 -23.28 14.14 -53.39
C SER A 52 -23.36 15.64 -53.11
N ASP A 53 -24.01 16.41 -54.01
CA ASP A 53 -24.25 17.86 -53.83
C ASP A 53 -24.92 18.21 -52.48
N ASN A 54 -25.68 17.27 -51.90
CA ASN A 54 -26.29 17.43 -50.58
C ASN A 54 -25.33 17.11 -49.44
N GLY A 55 -24.43 16.12 -49.62
CA GLY A 55 -23.41 15.75 -48.64
C GLY A 55 -22.40 16.86 -48.39
N GLU A 56 -21.96 17.53 -49.45
CA GLU A 56 -20.99 18.63 -49.35
C GLU A 56 -21.56 19.82 -48.54
N LYS A 57 -22.84 20.15 -48.75
CA LYS A 57 -23.53 21.19 -47.96
C LYS A 57 -23.67 20.83 -46.49
N VAL A 58 -23.93 19.56 -46.18
CA VAL A 58 -24.04 19.09 -44.79
C VAL A 58 -22.68 19.18 -44.09
N ILE A 59 -21.59 18.79 -44.76
CA ILE A 59 -20.23 18.93 -44.21
C ILE A 59 -19.89 20.39 -43.95
N ASP A 60 -20.20 21.29 -44.89
CA ASP A 60 -19.93 22.73 -44.72
C ASP A 60 -20.71 23.30 -43.53
N THR A 61 -21.98 22.92 -43.40
CA THR A 61 -22.84 23.31 -42.27
C THR A 61 -22.28 22.79 -40.95
N ILE A 62 -21.88 21.51 -40.89
CA ILE A 62 -21.30 20.91 -39.69
C ILE A 62 -19.97 21.57 -39.33
N SER A 63 -19.11 21.85 -40.31
CA SER A 63 -17.82 22.51 -40.08
C SER A 63 -18.01 23.94 -39.56
N THR A 64 -18.96 24.69 -40.14
CA THR A 64 -19.31 26.03 -39.69
C THR A 64 -19.85 26.00 -38.26
N LEU A 65 -20.70 25.02 -37.95
CA LEU A 65 -21.28 24.86 -36.61
C LEU A 65 -20.22 24.41 -35.60
N ALA A 66 -19.30 23.53 -35.98
CA ALA A 66 -18.16 23.12 -35.15
C ALA A 66 -17.20 24.29 -34.86
N ILE A 67 -16.89 25.12 -35.87
CA ILE A 67 -16.06 26.32 -35.70
C ILE A 67 -16.77 27.35 -34.81
N SER A 68 -18.10 27.48 -34.94
CA SER A 68 -18.91 28.34 -34.07
C SER A 68 -18.87 27.87 -32.61
N ILE A 69 -19.02 26.57 -32.36
CA ILE A 69 -18.95 25.98 -31.02
C ILE A 69 -17.55 26.14 -30.41
N ILE A 70 -16.50 25.95 -31.21
CA ILE A 70 -15.10 26.11 -30.75
C ILE A 70 -14.82 27.58 -30.39
N LYS A 71 -15.36 28.55 -31.15
CA LYS A 71 -15.21 29.99 -30.83
C LYS A 71 -15.92 30.41 -29.54
N GLU A 72 -16.91 29.66 -29.07
CA GLU A 72 -17.62 29.93 -27.81
C GLU A 72 -17.07 29.14 -26.60
N HIS A 73 -16.14 28.21 -26.82
CA HIS A 73 -15.42 27.56 -25.72
C HIS A 73 -14.40 28.53 -25.12
N HIS A 74 -14.85 29.30 -24.13
CA HIS A 74 -13.97 30.08 -23.28
C HIS A 74 -13.16 29.12 -22.40
N SER A 75 -11.83 29.12 -22.57
CA SER A 75 -10.89 28.43 -21.68
C SER A 75 -10.81 29.07 -20.29
N SER A 76 -11.30 30.30 -20.19
CA SER A 76 -11.40 31.08 -18.95
C SER A 76 -12.78 30.90 -18.31
N PRO A 77 -12.87 30.87 -16.96
CA PRO A 77 -14.15 30.86 -16.25
C PRO A 77 -14.97 32.15 -16.45
N TYR A 78 -14.43 33.12 -17.17
CA TYR A 78 -15.06 34.42 -17.39
C TYR A 78 -15.59 34.59 -18.82
N PRO A 79 -16.74 35.27 -18.99
CA PRO A 79 -17.25 35.64 -20.30
C PRO A 79 -16.28 36.58 -21.03
N SER A 80 -16.33 36.59 -22.35
CA SER A 80 -15.56 37.52 -23.16
C SER A 80 -15.90 38.98 -22.83
N SER A 81 -14.95 39.89 -23.04
CA SER A 81 -15.16 41.33 -22.85
C SER A 81 -16.35 41.89 -23.65
N ARG A 82 -16.68 41.29 -24.80
CA ARG A 82 -17.88 41.59 -25.58
C ARG A 82 -19.16 41.20 -24.83
N GLN A 83 -19.26 39.96 -24.37
CA GLN A 83 -20.42 39.48 -23.60
C GLN A 83 -20.61 40.26 -22.30
N LEU A 84 -19.51 40.62 -21.62
CA LEU A 84 -19.58 41.46 -20.41
C LEU A 84 -20.19 42.84 -20.69
N ARG A 85 -19.91 43.44 -21.87
CA ARG A 85 -20.55 44.70 -22.28
C ARG A 85 -22.03 44.51 -22.58
N GLU A 86 -22.39 43.42 -23.26
CA GLU A 86 -23.79 43.07 -23.56
C GLU A 86 -24.59 42.86 -22.26
N ILE A 87 -24.05 42.10 -21.31
CA ILE A 87 -24.64 41.91 -19.97
C ILE A 87 -24.84 43.26 -19.26
N ASN A 88 -23.87 44.18 -19.34
CA ASN A 88 -23.96 45.47 -18.67
C ASN A 88 -24.95 46.44 -19.35
N GLN A 89 -25.21 46.26 -20.65
CA GLN A 89 -26.23 46.99 -21.40
C GLN A 89 -27.64 46.53 -21.03
N GLU A 90 -27.84 45.22 -20.82
CA GLU A 90 -29.13 44.66 -20.42
C GLU A 90 -29.41 44.83 -18.92
N LEU A 91 -28.40 44.64 -18.07
CA LEU A 91 -28.48 44.75 -16.63
C LEU A 91 -27.39 45.72 -16.12
N PRO A 92 -27.76 46.92 -15.63
CA PRO A 92 -26.77 47.87 -15.12
C PRO A 92 -25.99 47.24 -13.95
N ASP A 93 -24.65 47.28 -14.05
CA ASP A 93 -23.69 46.62 -13.13
C ASP A 93 -23.71 45.08 -13.15
N GLY A 94 -24.32 44.47 -14.17
CA GLY A 94 -24.46 43.01 -14.27
C GLY A 94 -23.11 42.28 -14.35
N ALA A 95 -22.14 42.85 -15.06
CA ALA A 95 -20.80 42.27 -15.16
C ALA A 95 -20.10 42.19 -13.80
N ASN A 96 -20.13 43.27 -13.02
CA ASN A 96 -19.52 43.33 -11.70
C ASN A 96 -20.15 42.35 -10.70
N ARG A 97 -21.49 42.24 -10.75
CA ARG A 97 -22.23 41.27 -9.94
C ARG A 97 -21.88 39.83 -10.31
N LEU A 98 -21.69 39.54 -11.59
CA LEU A 98 -21.23 38.24 -12.07
C LEU A 98 -19.84 37.90 -11.52
N PHE A 99 -18.88 38.83 -11.63
CA PHE A 99 -17.54 38.64 -11.06
C PHE A 99 -17.59 38.37 -9.56
N THR A 100 -18.34 39.19 -8.81
CA THR A 100 -18.50 39.02 -7.35
C THR A 100 -19.06 37.64 -7.00
N MET A 101 -20.04 37.15 -7.75
CA MET A 101 -20.63 35.83 -7.54
C MET A 101 -19.62 34.72 -7.87
N THR A 102 -18.90 34.84 -8.98
CA THR A 102 -17.87 33.86 -9.40
C THR A 102 -16.71 33.81 -8.41
N GLU A 103 -16.24 34.95 -7.91
CA GLU A 103 -15.20 35.01 -6.88
C GLU A 103 -15.66 34.37 -5.57
N SER A 104 -16.90 34.62 -5.14
CA SER A 104 -17.47 34.00 -3.94
C SER A 104 -17.56 32.47 -4.09
N GLU A 105 -18.00 31.98 -5.25
CA GLU A 105 -18.09 30.56 -5.55
C GLU A 105 -16.69 29.91 -5.61
N GLN A 106 -15.73 30.56 -6.26
CA GLN A 106 -14.35 30.09 -6.33
C GLN A 106 -13.73 30.02 -4.93
N LYS A 107 -13.93 31.04 -4.10
CA LYS A 107 -13.50 31.04 -2.70
C LYS A 107 -14.13 29.89 -1.92
N HIS A 108 -15.43 29.67 -2.08
CA HIS A 108 -16.11 28.56 -1.42
C HIS A 108 -15.52 27.20 -1.82
N ARG A 109 -15.21 27.00 -3.10
CA ARG A 109 -14.54 25.78 -3.60
C ARG A 109 -13.16 25.61 -2.99
N GLN A 110 -12.37 26.67 -2.91
CA GLN A 110 -11.06 26.64 -2.27
C GLN A 110 -11.15 26.32 -0.77
N ASP A 111 -12.12 26.91 -0.06
CA ASP A 111 -12.36 26.63 1.35
C ASP A 111 -12.76 25.16 1.56
N MET A 112 -13.65 24.63 0.71
CA MET A 112 -14.02 23.21 0.73
C MET A 112 -12.82 22.30 0.46
N GLU A 113 -12.01 22.62 -0.55
CA GLU A 113 -10.81 21.86 -0.88
C GLU A 113 -9.82 21.86 0.28
N GLN A 114 -9.58 23.03 0.89
CA GLN A 114 -8.70 23.16 2.05
C GLN A 114 -9.24 22.37 3.25
N SER A 115 -10.55 22.41 3.50
CA SER A 115 -11.17 21.63 4.58
C SER A 115 -11.05 20.12 4.34
N ALA A 116 -11.23 19.67 3.09
CA ALA A 116 -11.04 18.28 2.70
C ALA A 116 -9.58 17.83 2.82
N GLN A 117 -8.63 18.69 2.46
CA GLN A 117 -7.20 18.44 2.64
C GLN A 117 -6.83 18.33 4.12
N ARG A 118 -7.33 19.22 4.98
CA ARG A 118 -7.13 19.13 6.44
C ARG A 118 -7.70 17.84 7.00
N HIS A 119 -8.91 17.47 6.58
CA HIS A 119 -9.54 16.22 7.00
C HIS A 119 -8.71 14.99 6.60
N ARG A 120 -8.16 14.96 5.37
CA ARG A 120 -7.22 13.91 4.94
C ARG A 120 -5.97 13.86 5.81
N GLN A 121 -5.37 15.01 6.12
CA GLN A 121 -4.18 15.09 6.99
C GLN A 121 -4.46 14.59 8.41
N ASP A 122 -5.63 14.90 8.96
CA ASP A 122 -6.02 14.42 10.30
C ASP A 122 -6.25 12.91 10.32
N MET A 123 -6.87 12.34 9.28
CA MET A 123 -7.01 10.89 9.11
C MET A 123 -5.66 10.18 9.02
N ASP A 124 -4.72 10.75 8.26
CA ASP A 124 -3.36 10.19 8.15
C ASP A 124 -2.62 10.21 9.50
N ARG A 125 -2.80 11.27 10.30
CA ARG A 125 -2.25 11.33 11.66
C ARG A 125 -2.82 10.25 12.56
N GLN A 126 -4.14 10.06 12.55
CA GLN A 126 -4.79 9.00 13.33
C GLN A 126 -4.31 7.61 12.92
N LEU A 127 -4.13 7.37 11.61
CA LEU A 127 -3.63 6.10 11.10
C LEU A 127 -2.19 5.82 11.56
N LEU A 128 -1.34 6.85 11.60
CA LEU A 128 0.02 6.73 12.12
C LEU A 128 0.04 6.45 13.62
N GLU A 129 -0.88 7.04 14.40
CA GLU A 129 -1.03 6.76 15.83
C GLU A 129 -1.45 5.31 16.08
N LEU A 130 -2.45 4.81 15.34
CA LEU A 130 -2.88 3.40 15.42
C LEU A 130 -1.73 2.44 15.10
N LYS A 131 -1.01 2.67 14.00
CA LYS A 131 0.15 1.83 13.62
C LYS A 131 1.25 1.84 14.70
N ARG A 132 1.46 2.98 15.35
CA ARG A 132 2.42 3.08 16.47
C ARG A 132 1.94 2.26 17.67
N GLU A 133 0.65 2.25 17.98
CA GLU A 133 0.09 1.44 19.06
C GLU A 133 0.18 -0.06 18.76
N GLU A 134 -0.14 -0.48 17.54
CA GLU A 134 0.03 -1.87 17.09
C GLU A 134 1.48 -2.34 17.26
N PHE A 135 2.45 -1.52 16.85
CA PHE A 135 3.86 -1.85 16.99
C PHE A 135 4.28 -1.99 18.46
N LYS A 136 3.77 -1.13 19.35
CA LYS A 136 4.02 -1.23 20.79
C LYS A 136 3.47 -2.53 21.37
N LEU A 137 2.26 -2.93 20.97
CA LEU A 137 1.66 -4.19 21.42
C LEU A 137 2.47 -5.39 20.92
N GLN A 138 2.86 -5.39 19.64
CA GLN A 138 3.69 -6.45 19.06
C GLN A 138 5.03 -6.60 19.81
N TYR A 139 5.66 -5.47 20.16
CA TYR A 139 6.87 -5.46 20.96
C TYR A 139 6.65 -6.00 22.39
N GLN A 140 5.54 -5.66 23.04
CA GLN A 140 5.23 -6.22 24.36
C GLN A 140 4.99 -7.73 24.28
N ILE A 141 4.33 -8.21 23.24
CA ILE A 141 4.13 -9.64 23.02
C ILE A 141 5.49 -10.34 22.86
N SER A 142 6.38 -9.82 22.03
CA SER A 142 7.70 -10.45 21.84
C SER A 142 8.53 -10.48 23.12
N VAL A 143 8.57 -9.38 23.88
CA VAL A 143 9.26 -9.31 25.17
C VAL A 143 8.66 -10.31 26.16
N THR A 144 7.33 -10.40 26.24
CA THR A 144 6.68 -11.36 27.16
C THR A 144 6.96 -12.80 26.76
N GLU A 145 6.99 -13.13 25.47
CA GLU A 145 7.38 -14.45 24.98
C GLU A 145 8.82 -14.82 25.37
N GLU A 146 9.77 -13.90 25.25
CA GLU A 146 11.15 -14.12 25.67
C GLU A 146 11.24 -14.38 27.18
N THR A 147 10.53 -13.59 27.99
CA THR A 147 10.51 -13.81 29.45
C THR A 147 9.85 -15.15 29.83
N LEU A 148 8.83 -15.58 29.09
CA LEU A 148 8.18 -16.87 29.28
C LEU A 148 9.11 -18.02 28.86
N LYS A 149 9.82 -17.88 27.75
CA LYS A 149 10.85 -18.84 27.30
C LYS A 149 11.93 -18.99 28.36
N GLU A 150 12.47 -17.90 28.90
CA GLU A 150 13.50 -17.92 29.95
C GLU A 150 12.99 -18.62 31.23
N LYS A 151 11.78 -18.27 31.69
CA LYS A 151 11.17 -18.92 32.86
C LYS A 151 10.93 -20.41 32.62
N SER A 152 10.44 -20.78 31.43
CA SER A 152 10.20 -22.18 31.09
C SER A 152 11.50 -23.00 31.07
N LEU A 153 12.59 -22.46 30.50
CA LEU A 153 13.89 -23.12 30.48
C LEU A 153 14.43 -23.36 31.89
N LYS A 154 14.29 -22.38 32.80
CA LYS A 154 14.68 -22.54 34.21
C LYS A 154 13.86 -23.62 34.92
N VAL A 155 12.54 -23.65 34.71
CA VAL A 155 11.65 -24.67 35.29
C VAL A 155 11.97 -26.07 34.75
N PHE A 156 12.17 -26.21 33.44
CA PHE A 156 12.55 -27.48 32.82
C PHE A 156 13.91 -27.99 33.31
N GLY A 157 14.93 -27.12 33.37
CA GLY A 157 16.25 -27.49 33.86
C GLY A 157 16.22 -28.05 35.29
N TRP A 158 15.42 -27.42 36.17
CA TRP A 158 15.31 -27.85 37.56
C TRP A 158 14.59 -29.20 37.73
N GLN A 159 13.56 -29.47 36.91
CA GLN A 159 12.88 -30.77 36.93
C GLN A 159 13.78 -31.90 36.43
N VAL A 160 14.55 -31.67 35.36
CA VAL A 160 15.50 -32.66 34.84
C VAL A 160 16.60 -32.93 35.85
N PHE A 161 17.16 -31.87 36.46
CA PHE A 161 18.18 -32.00 37.49
C PHE A 161 17.69 -32.88 38.65
N ARG A 162 16.50 -32.63 39.19
CA ARG A 162 15.92 -33.44 40.28
C ARG A 162 15.80 -34.92 39.91
N ARG A 163 15.28 -35.23 38.72
CA ARG A 163 15.11 -36.62 38.27
C ARG A 163 16.46 -37.33 38.15
N GLN A 164 17.47 -36.65 37.61
CA GLN A 164 18.83 -37.20 37.51
C GLN A 164 19.46 -37.43 38.88
N THR A 165 19.30 -36.48 39.82
CA THR A 165 19.82 -36.65 41.18
C THR A 165 19.16 -37.84 41.88
N TYR A 166 17.84 -38.01 41.78
CA TYR A 166 17.17 -39.17 42.39
C TYR A 166 17.63 -40.49 41.77
N ALA A 167 17.80 -40.56 40.45
CA ALA A 167 18.30 -41.76 39.78
C ALA A 167 19.74 -42.11 40.23
N LEU A 168 20.60 -41.09 40.37
CA LEU A 168 21.97 -41.25 40.84
C LEU A 168 22.01 -41.75 42.30
N VAL A 169 21.25 -41.11 43.20
CA VAL A 169 21.20 -41.50 44.62
C VAL A 169 20.67 -42.92 44.78
N LEU A 170 19.65 -43.30 44.02
CA LEU A 170 19.10 -44.65 44.04
C LEU A 170 20.11 -45.68 43.52
N SER A 171 20.81 -45.37 42.43
CA SER A 171 21.85 -46.25 41.88
C SER A 171 23.02 -46.45 42.84
N LEU A 172 23.49 -45.37 43.48
CA LEU A 172 24.53 -45.45 44.51
C LEU A 172 24.08 -46.30 45.71
N SER A 173 22.82 -46.17 46.13
CA SER A 173 22.26 -46.97 47.23
C SER A 173 22.24 -48.47 46.89
N VAL A 174 21.83 -48.83 45.67
CA VAL A 174 21.83 -50.23 45.20
C VAL A 174 23.26 -50.79 45.14
N LEU A 175 24.24 -49.98 44.71
CA LEU A 175 25.65 -50.39 44.64
C LEU A 175 26.22 -50.62 46.04
N ALA A 176 25.92 -49.74 47.01
CA ALA A 176 26.33 -49.90 48.40
C ALA A 176 25.76 -51.19 49.02
N ILE A 177 24.49 -51.51 48.75
CA ILE A 177 23.86 -52.77 49.20
C ILE A 177 24.54 -53.98 48.54
N GLY A 178 24.81 -53.92 47.24
CA GLY A 178 25.52 -54.99 46.52
C GLY A 178 26.91 -55.25 47.09
N PHE A 179 27.66 -54.19 47.41
CA PHE A 179 28.97 -54.30 48.05
C PHE A 179 28.88 -54.89 49.46
N TRP A 180 27.88 -54.47 50.23
CA TRP A 180 27.62 -55.03 51.56
C TRP A 180 27.29 -56.53 51.53
N LEU A 181 26.47 -56.98 50.57
CA LEU A 181 26.18 -58.41 50.36
C LEU A 181 27.43 -59.22 50.01
N MET A 182 28.33 -58.64 49.22
CA MET A 182 29.59 -59.29 48.85
C MET A 182 30.48 -59.55 50.08
N GLN A 183 30.46 -58.65 51.07
CA GLN A 183 31.20 -58.83 52.33
C GLN A 183 30.58 -59.89 53.24
N HIS A 184 29.26 -60.11 53.17
CA HIS A 184 28.55 -61.09 54.00
C HIS A 184 28.49 -62.51 53.40
N GLY A 185 29.24 -62.79 52.33
CA GLY A 185 29.39 -64.16 51.81
C GLY A 185 28.33 -64.57 50.80
N GLU A 186 27.55 -63.62 50.27
CA GLU A 186 26.52 -63.85 49.24
C GLU A 186 26.93 -63.24 47.88
N PRO A 187 28.04 -63.68 47.25
CA PRO A 187 28.58 -63.03 46.06
C PRO A 187 27.67 -63.16 44.84
N GLY A 188 26.88 -64.25 44.75
CA GLY A 188 25.95 -64.45 43.64
C GLY A 188 24.84 -63.40 43.60
N LEU A 189 24.25 -63.09 44.75
CA LEU A 189 23.24 -62.04 44.87
C LEU A 189 23.84 -60.65 44.65
N ALA A 190 25.05 -60.39 45.15
CA ALA A 190 25.76 -59.14 44.93
C ALA A 190 26.00 -58.86 43.43
N VAL A 191 26.54 -59.83 42.69
CA VAL A 191 26.86 -59.69 41.26
C VAL A 191 25.60 -59.49 40.43
N THR A 192 24.55 -60.27 40.69
CA THR A 192 23.28 -60.16 39.94
C THR A 192 22.60 -58.80 40.16
N LEU A 193 22.61 -58.29 41.40
CA LEU A 193 22.05 -56.98 41.73
C LEU A 193 22.82 -55.84 41.05
N ILE A 194 24.15 -55.88 41.10
CA ILE A 194 25.01 -54.88 40.45
C ILE A 194 24.84 -54.91 38.93
N ALA A 195 24.83 -56.10 38.32
CA ALA A 195 24.64 -56.26 36.88
C ALA A 195 23.27 -55.73 36.43
N ALA A 196 22.20 -56.04 37.18
CA ALA A 196 20.86 -55.54 36.89
C ALA A 196 20.79 -53.99 36.96
N ASN A 197 21.46 -53.37 37.93
CA ASN A 197 21.54 -51.90 38.03
C ASN A 197 22.24 -51.29 36.79
N PHE A 198 23.36 -51.87 36.32
CA PHE A 198 24.03 -51.39 35.11
C PHE A 198 23.17 -51.53 33.85
N VAL A 199 22.46 -52.66 33.70
CA VAL A 199 21.51 -52.86 32.59
C VAL A 199 20.39 -51.81 32.63
N ALA A 200 19.83 -51.53 33.81
CA ALA A 200 18.81 -50.50 33.97
C ALA A 200 19.31 -49.10 33.57
N ILE A 201 20.53 -48.75 33.96
CA ILE A 201 21.17 -47.48 33.56
C ILE A 201 21.37 -47.43 32.04
N ALA A 202 21.91 -48.51 31.44
CA ALA A 202 22.13 -48.59 29.99
C ALA A 202 20.82 -48.45 29.20
N LEU A 203 19.74 -49.09 29.67
CA LEU A 203 18.41 -48.96 29.07
C LEU A 203 17.86 -47.54 29.20
N ALA A 204 18.09 -46.86 30.33
CA ALA A 204 17.69 -45.46 30.50
C ALA A 204 18.40 -44.55 29.48
N PHE A 205 19.70 -44.74 29.25
CA PHE A 205 20.46 -43.98 28.24
C PHE A 205 20.01 -44.26 26.80
N LEU A 206 19.72 -45.52 26.46
CA LEU A 206 19.21 -45.88 25.14
C LEU A 206 17.83 -45.24 24.86
N ARG A 207 16.98 -45.14 25.89
CA ARG A 207 15.67 -44.51 25.76
C ARG A 207 15.78 -43.01 25.52
N ASP A 208 16.73 -42.33 26.15
CA ASP A 208 16.94 -40.88 25.97
C ASP A 208 17.42 -40.58 24.53
N ARG A 209 18.35 -41.37 24.00
CA ARG A 209 18.91 -41.19 22.65
C ARG A 209 17.85 -41.30 21.53
N LYS A 210 16.83 -42.14 21.70
CA LYS A 210 15.75 -42.30 20.70
C LYS A 210 14.83 -41.09 20.63
N LYS A 211 14.73 -40.31 21.71
CA LYS A 211 13.86 -39.12 21.77
C LYS A 211 14.42 -37.97 20.92
N ASP A 212 15.73 -37.83 20.85
CA ASP A 212 16.38 -36.75 20.10
C ASP A 212 16.39 -37.01 18.59
N ALA A 213 16.47 -38.29 18.18
CA ALA A 213 16.49 -38.67 16.76
C ALA A 213 15.17 -38.34 16.01
N GLY A 214 14.04 -38.24 16.71
CA GLY A 214 12.73 -37.97 16.08
C GLY A 214 12.37 -36.49 15.93
N LYS A 215 13.13 -35.57 16.53
CA LYS A 215 12.75 -34.14 16.58
C LYS A 215 13.34 -33.29 15.44
N ASN A 216 14.38 -33.78 14.76
CA ASN A 216 15.04 -33.05 13.68
C ASN A 216 14.49 -33.36 12.27
N SER A 217 13.49 -34.25 12.15
CA SER A 217 12.94 -34.65 10.84
C SER A 217 11.65 -33.93 10.45
N SER A 218 11.24 -32.88 11.16
CA SER A 218 9.94 -32.21 10.95
C SER A 218 10.00 -30.69 10.86
N THR A 219 11.12 -30.10 10.44
CA THR A 219 11.09 -28.74 9.91
C THR A 219 10.84 -28.85 8.41
N PRO A 220 9.59 -28.77 7.93
CA PRO A 220 9.35 -28.59 6.51
C PRO A 220 9.97 -27.25 6.13
N ASP A 221 10.80 -27.28 5.09
CA ASP A 221 11.49 -26.13 4.54
C ASP A 221 10.45 -25.18 3.91
N SER A 222 9.88 -24.28 4.72
CA SER A 222 8.81 -23.37 4.28
C SER A 222 9.34 -22.19 3.44
N ASN A 223 10.41 -22.40 2.68
CA ASN A 223 11.07 -21.38 1.87
C ASN A 223 10.85 -21.54 0.35
N GLU A 224 9.97 -22.45 -0.09
CA GLU A 224 9.68 -22.63 -1.52
C GLU A 224 8.58 -21.70 -2.09
N GLU A 225 7.91 -20.87 -1.30
CA GLU A 225 6.76 -20.05 -1.78
C GLU A 225 7.10 -18.57 -2.11
N ARG A 226 8.34 -18.26 -2.52
CA ARG A 226 8.73 -16.87 -2.88
C ARG A 226 9.40 -16.73 -4.25
N GLN A 227 8.90 -17.46 -5.24
CA GLN A 227 9.19 -17.22 -6.66
C GLN A 227 7.91 -17.33 -7.49
N GLU A 228 7.00 -16.37 -7.35
CA GLU A 228 6.05 -15.96 -8.41
C GLU A 228 5.85 -14.44 -8.35
#